data_AF-A0A839EW70-F1
#
_entry.id   AF-A0A839EW70-F1
#
_cell.length_a   1.000
_cell.length_b   1.000
_cell.length_c   1.000
_cell.angle_alpha   90.00
_cell.angle_beta   90.00
_cell.angle_gamma   90.00
#
_symmetry.space_group_name_H-M   'P 1'
#
loop_
_entity.id
_entity.type
_entity.pdbx_description
1 polymer ?
#
loop_
_entity_poly.entity_id
_entity_poly.type
_entity_poly.pdbx_seq_one_letter_code
_entity_poly.pdbx_strand_id
1 'polypeptide(L)' 'MRRAHDALTAKQLSTDPTSGEVHVRHHVTKDGYYRGKKVIESKVQARDED' A
#
# COMPACT_ATOMS: atom_id res chain seq x y z
N MET A 1 3.29 -23.49 -28.40
CA MET A 1 3.04 -22.19 -27.74
C MET A 1 4.29 -21.75 -27.01
N ARG A 2 4.98 -20.70 -27.48
CA ARG A 2 6.28 -20.28 -26.89
C ARG A 2 6.13 -19.30 -25.70
N ARG A 3 5.07 -18.48 -25.70
CA ARG A 3 4.86 -17.39 -24.72
C ARG A 3 3.62 -17.55 -23.83
N ALA A 4 3.04 -18.75 -23.77
CA ALA A 4 1.82 -18.98 -23.00
C ALA A 4 2.00 -18.80 -21.48
N HIS A 5 3.24 -18.76 -20.99
CA HIS A 5 3.57 -18.58 -19.58
C HIS A 5 4.25 -17.24 -19.28
N ASP A 6 4.34 -16.32 -20.26
CA ASP A 6 4.98 -15.01 -20.10
C ASP A 6 4.00 -13.99 -19.47
N ALA A 7 3.26 -14.39 -18.43
CA ALA A 7 2.30 -13.55 -17.74
C ALA A 7 2.94 -12.83 -16.55
N LEU A 8 2.59 -11.56 -16.37
CA LEU A 8 2.95 -10.80 -15.18
C LEU A 8 1.95 -11.09 -14.05
N THR A 9 2.44 -11.18 -12.82
CA THR A 9 1.61 -11.40 -11.63
C THR A 9 1.34 -10.08 -10.91
N ALA A 10 0.08 -9.87 -10.51
CA ALA A 10 -0.29 -8.73 -9.69
C ALA A 10 0.28 -8.81 -8.27
N LYS A 11 0.52 -7.65 -7.65
CA LYS A 11 0.93 -7.58 -6.24
C LYS A 11 -0.28 -7.80 -5.33
N GLN A 12 -0.03 -8.41 -4.17
CA GLN A 12 -1.06 -8.59 -3.14
C GLN A 12 -1.25 -7.30 -2.33
N LEU A 13 -2.44 -6.72 -2.44
CA LEU A 13 -2.83 -5.51 -1.71
C LEU A 13 -3.70 -5.85 -0.49
N SER A 14 -3.68 -4.95 0.49
CA SER A 14 -4.48 -4.97 1.72
C SER A 14 -4.84 -3.53 2.09
N THR A 15 -5.90 -3.35 2.86
CA THR A 15 -6.30 -2.05 3.39
C THR A 15 -5.92 -1.97 4.87
N ASP A 16 -5.33 -0.86 5.31
CA ASP A 16 -5.10 -0.64 6.74
C ASP A 16 -6.43 -0.35 7.44
N PRO A 17 -6.74 -1.00 8.57
CA PRO A 17 -8.04 -0.87 9.24
C PRO A 17 -8.28 0.49 9.89
N THR A 18 -7.23 1.26 10.19
CA THR A 18 -7.35 2.55 10.87
C THR A 18 -7.31 3.71 9.88
N SER A 19 -6.35 3.73 8.95
CA SER A 19 -6.23 4.83 7.98
C SER A 19 -7.08 4.64 6.72
N GLY A 20 -7.52 3.41 6.41
CA GLY A 20 -8.24 3.11 5.18
C GLY A 20 -7.38 3.11 3.91
N GLU A 21 -6.08 3.36 4.03
CA GLU A 21 -5.14 3.33 2.90
C GLU A 21 -4.92 1.91 2.38
N VAL A 22 -4.78 1.78 1.06
CA VAL A 22 -4.35 0.54 0.42
C VAL A 22 -2.82 0.46 0.41
N HIS A 23 -2.29 -0.65 0.89
CA HIS A 23 -0.86 -0.93 0.94
C HIS A 23 -0.54 -2.35 0.48
N VAL A 24 0.73 -2.61 0.17
CA VAL A 24 1.19 -3.99 -0.09
C VAL A 24 1.11 -4.78 1.20
N ARG A 25 0.56 -6.00 1.15
CA ARG A 25 0.39 -6.83 2.34
C ARG A 25 1.72 -6.94 3.11
N HIS A 26 1.65 -6.78 4.44
CA HIS A 26 2.81 -6.76 5.37
C HIS A 26 3.81 -5.60 5.20
N HIS A 27 3.47 -4.56 4.44
CA HIS A 27 4.25 -3.33 4.37
C HIS A 27 3.54 -2.21 5.15
N VAL A 28 4.29 -1.18 5.50
CA VAL A 28 3.76 0.06 6.08
C VAL A 28 3.04 0.86 4.98
N THR A 29 1.95 1.55 5.32
CA THR A 29 1.24 2.46 4.41
C THR A 29 2.08 3.68 4.07
N LYS A 30 1.64 4.47 3.08
CA LYS A 30 2.35 5.69 2.67
C LYS A 30 2.39 6.71 3.82
N ASP A 31 1.29 6.79 4.57
CA ASP A 31 1.18 7.75 5.68
C ASP A 31 1.77 7.21 6.99
N GLY A 32 2.43 6.05 6.95
CA GLY A 32 3.20 5.52 8.08
C GLY A 32 2.40 4.62 9.01
N TYR A 33 1.26 4.08 8.59
CA TYR A 33 0.45 3.16 9.39
C TYR A 33 0.82 1.70 9.11
N TYR A 34 0.78 0.87 10.16
CA TYR A 34 0.92 -0.56 10.05
C TYR A 34 0.08 -1.25 11.13
N ARG A 35 -0.83 -2.12 10.70
CA ARG A 35 -1.73 -2.87 11.60
C ARG A 35 -2.48 -1.92 12.54
N GLY A 36 -2.95 -0.80 11.99
CA GLY A 36 -3.73 0.21 12.69
C GLY A 36 -2.95 1.12 13.65
N LYS A 37 -1.61 1.03 13.69
CA LYS A 37 -0.75 1.90 14.50
C LYS A 37 0.12 2.79 13.61
N LYS A 38 0.28 4.06 13.99
CA LYS A 38 1.24 4.95 13.34
C LYS A 38 2.65 4.58 13.79
N VAL A 39 3.44 4.00 12.89
CA VAL A 39 4.80 3.53 13.13
C VAL A 39 5.86 4.49 12.60
N ILE A 40 5.50 5.33 11.62
CA ILE A 40 6.36 6.38 11.09
C ILE A 40 5.62 7.71 11.21
N GLU A 41 6.27 8.71 11.78
CA GLU A 41 5.81 10.09 11.69
C GLU A 41 6.01 10.61 10.27
N SER A 42 5.00 10.41 9.44
CA SER A 42 4.94 10.98 8.10
C SER A 42 4.90 12.51 8.17
N LYS A 43 5.89 13.17 7.56
CA LYS A 43 5.91 14.64 7.39
C LYS A 43 4.95 15.13 6.30
N VAL A 44 4.17 14.24 5.70
CA VAL A 44 3.41 14.49 4.48
C VAL A 44 1.99 14.91 4.84
N GLN A 45 1.84 16.12 5.39
CA GLN A 45 0.62 16.89 5.18
C GLN A 45 0.88 17.83 4.01
N ALA A 46 0.75 17.32 2.78
CA ALA A 46 0.73 18.17 1.59
C ALA A 46 0.01 17.46 0.44
N ARG A 47 -1.11 18.08 0.03
CA ARG A 47 -1.92 17.89 -1.17
C ARG A 47 -3.00 16.81 -1.15
N ASP A 48 -4.19 17.24 -0.77
CA ASP A 48 -5.41 16.95 -1.52
C ASP A 48 -5.59 18.08 -2.55
N GLU A 49 -5.29 17.83 -3.83
CA GLU A 49 -5.68 18.69 -4.96
C GLU A 49 -6.23 17.80 -6.08
N ASP A 50 -7.50 18.07 -6.42
CA ASP A 50 -8.39 17.62 -7.51
C ASP A 50 -8.84 16.14 -7.60
#